data_AF-A0A2P4XCQ6-F1
#
_entry.id   AF-A0A2P4XCQ6-F1
#
_cell.length_a   1.000
_cell.length_b   1.000
_cell.length_c   1.000
_cell.angle_alpha   90.00
_cell.angle_beta   90.00
_cell.angle_gamma   90.00
#
_symmetry.space_group_name_H-M   'P 1'
#
loop_
_entity.id
_entity.type
_entity.pdbx_description
1 polymer ?
#
loop_
_entity_poly.entity_id
_entity_poly.type
_entity_poly.pdbx_seq_one_letter_code
_entity_poly.pdbx_strand_id
1 'polypeptide(L)'
;MDNPDIAGQANRDADTKRLTPWNLPPDSAENSSNSHSHNERICMMLLRSRLQQIRNMEEKLELMSKYSLKLLNAQDEFAALLSQEKEDTLRLAAEVGASTNTNGYVMSYAVALENCCNTLLNKD
;
A
#
# COMPACT_ATOMS: atom_id res chain seq x y z
N MET A 1 32.29 -78.60 -13.15
CA MET A 1 33.69 -78.29 -13.46
C MET A 1 33.94 -76.88 -13.00
N ASP A 2 34.74 -76.79 -11.94
CA ASP A 2 35.71 -75.75 -11.56
C ASP A 2 35.34 -74.24 -11.62
N ASN A 3 35.47 -73.61 -10.45
CA ASN A 3 35.74 -72.18 -10.19
C ASN A 3 37.16 -71.81 -10.72
N PRO A 4 37.67 -70.54 -10.77
CA PRO A 4 37.22 -69.32 -10.07
C PRO A 4 37.41 -67.95 -10.77
N ASP A 5 36.95 -66.91 -10.06
CA ASP A 5 37.46 -65.53 -9.91
C ASP A 5 38.62 -65.06 -10.78
N ILE A 6 38.52 -63.85 -11.38
CA ILE A 6 39.45 -62.71 -11.15
C ILE A 6 38.70 -61.38 -11.32
N ALA A 7 38.91 -60.52 -10.32
CA ALA A 7 38.41 -59.17 -10.11
C ALA A 7 38.81 -58.12 -11.16
N GLY A 8 38.06 -57.02 -11.24
CA GLY A 8 38.55 -55.78 -11.85
C GLY A 8 37.52 -54.68 -12.08
N GLN A 9 37.57 -53.65 -11.22
CA GLN A 9 37.07 -52.29 -11.45
C GLN A 9 35.56 -52.00 -11.40
N ALA A 10 35.08 -51.82 -10.16
CA ALA A 10 34.19 -50.71 -9.87
C ALA A 10 35.06 -49.49 -9.52
N ASN A 11 35.11 -48.48 -10.38
CA ASN A 11 35.42 -47.13 -9.91
C ASN A 11 34.47 -46.12 -10.56
N ARG A 12 33.50 -45.71 -9.75
CA ARG A 12 32.66 -44.52 -9.95
C ARG A 12 33.52 -43.35 -9.53
N ASP A 13 33.90 -42.48 -10.45
CA ASP A 13 34.22 -41.09 -10.09
C ASP A 13 33.75 -40.17 -11.21
N ALA A 14 32.69 -39.46 -10.88
CA ALA A 14 32.04 -38.48 -11.71
C ALA A 14 32.83 -37.17 -11.62
N ASP A 15 33.71 -36.90 -12.59
CA ASP A 15 34.34 -35.59 -12.68
C ASP A 15 33.50 -34.64 -13.55
N THR A 16 32.43 -34.17 -12.92
CA THR A 16 31.60 -33.07 -13.42
C THR A 16 32.47 -31.82 -13.35
N LYS A 17 33.11 -31.46 -14.47
CA LYS A 17 33.80 -30.18 -14.65
C LYS A 17 32.80 -29.03 -14.49
N ARG A 18 32.53 -28.64 -13.25
CA ARG A 18 31.89 -27.38 -12.90
C ARG A 18 32.89 -26.27 -13.17
N LEU A 19 32.58 -25.48 -14.19
CA LEU A 19 33.18 -24.18 -14.45
C LEU A 19 33.17 -23.35 -13.16
N THR A 20 34.33 -23.13 -12.54
CA THR A 20 34.52 -22.11 -11.50
C THR A 20 34.97 -20.80 -12.17
N PRO A 21 34.35 -19.65 -11.86
CA PRO A 21 34.63 -18.35 -12.51
C PRO A 21 35.98 -17.70 -12.16
N TRP A 22 36.89 -18.39 -11.47
CA TRP A 22 38.04 -17.76 -10.83
C TRP A 22 39.35 -18.46 -11.21
N ASN A 23 39.73 -18.33 -12.47
CA ASN A 23 41.13 -18.47 -12.88
C ASN A 23 41.52 -17.18 -13.59
N LEU A 24 41.94 -16.18 -12.81
CA LEU A 24 42.56 -14.97 -13.34
C LEU A 24 44.09 -15.09 -13.20
N PRO A 25 44.87 -14.68 -14.22
CA PRO A 25 46.33 -14.75 -14.18
C PRO A 25 46.91 -13.88 -13.06
N PRO A 26 48.11 -14.20 -12.53
CA PRO A 26 48.82 -13.32 -11.62
C PRO A 26 49.39 -12.12 -12.38
N ASP A 27 49.66 -11.04 -11.64
CA ASP A 27 50.34 -9.80 -12.05
C ASP A 27 49.49 -8.62 -12.53
N SER A 28 48.82 -7.96 -11.57
CA SER A 28 48.91 -6.50 -11.38
C SER A 28 48.39 -6.07 -10.00
N ALA A 29 49.15 -6.39 -8.94
CA ALA A 29 48.78 -6.04 -7.56
C ALA A 29 48.51 -4.53 -7.38
N GLU A 30 49.19 -3.66 -8.13
CA GLU A 30 49.03 -2.20 -8.05
C GLU A 30 47.72 -1.67 -8.69
N ASN A 31 47.20 -2.32 -9.74
CA ASN A 31 45.94 -1.91 -10.38
C ASN A 31 44.71 -2.46 -9.63
N SER A 32 44.83 -3.64 -9.01
CA SER A 32 43.72 -4.28 -8.28
C SER A 32 43.32 -3.50 -7.03
N SER A 33 44.29 -2.97 -6.29
CA SER A 33 44.03 -2.23 -5.04
C SER A 33 43.36 -0.87 -5.30
N ASN A 34 43.71 -0.22 -6.42
CA ASN A 34 43.10 1.05 -6.84
C ASN A 34 41.69 0.85 -7.41
N SER A 35 41.45 -0.28 -8.10
CA SER A 35 40.10 -0.67 -8.54
C SER A 35 39.19 -1.02 -7.36
N HIS A 36 39.72 -1.72 -6.35
CA HIS A 36 38.96 -2.09 -5.15
C HIS A 36 38.50 -0.86 -4.36
N SER A 37 39.41 0.08 -4.07
CA SER A 37 39.08 1.32 -3.35
C SER A 37 38.09 2.22 -4.12
N HIS A 38 38.20 2.25 -5.45
CA HIS A 38 37.24 2.96 -6.31
C HIS A 38 35.84 2.33 -6.24
N ASN A 39 35.75 1.00 -6.28
CA ASN A 39 34.48 0.29 -6.18
C ASN A 39 33.84 0.46 -4.80
N GLU A 40 34.61 0.40 -3.72
CA GLU A 40 34.13 0.69 -2.37
C GLU A 40 33.54 2.10 -2.26
N ARG A 41 34.21 3.09 -2.86
CA ARG A 41 33.71 4.47 -2.90
C ARG A 41 32.37 4.57 -3.64
N ILE A 42 32.24 3.91 -4.79
CA ILE A 42 30.98 3.88 -5.54
C ILE A 42 29.87 3.21 -4.71
N CYS A 43 30.15 2.05 -4.10
CA CYS A 43 29.19 1.35 -3.24
C CYS A 43 28.73 2.24 -2.08
N MET A 44 29.65 2.94 -1.41
CA MET A 44 29.30 3.88 -0.34
C MET A 44 28.42 5.03 -0.82
N MET A 45 28.67 5.58 -2.02
CA MET A 45 27.83 6.62 -2.60
C MET A 45 26.42 6.10 -2.94
N LEU A 46 26.32 4.91 -3.52
CA LEU A 46 25.04 4.27 -3.82
C LEU A 46 24.25 3.97 -2.56
N LEU A 47 24.90 3.44 -1.52
CA LEU A 47 24.27 3.18 -0.21
C LEU A 47 23.75 4.46 0.43
N ARG A 48 24.55 5.53 0.44
CA ARG A 48 24.12 6.85 0.94
C ARG A 48 22.94 7.40 0.15
N SER A 49 22.97 7.30 -1.17
CA SER A 49 21.88 7.72 -2.04
C SER A 49 20.60 6.95 -1.75
N ARG A 50 20.68 5.62 -1.61
CA ARG A 50 19.55 4.77 -1.27
C ARG A 50 18.99 5.07 0.12
N LEU A 51 19.84 5.24 1.13
CA LEU A 51 19.41 5.64 2.47
C LEU A 51 18.68 6.99 2.45
N GLN A 52 19.16 7.97 1.67
CA GLN A 52 18.47 9.24 1.55
C GLN A 52 17.11 9.11 0.87
N GLN A 53 17.01 8.27 -0.18
CA GLN A 53 15.72 8.00 -0.82
C GLN A 53 14.74 7.35 0.14
N ILE A 54 15.18 6.39 0.95
CA ILE A 54 14.34 5.73 1.97
C ILE A 54 13.82 6.75 2.97
N ARG A 55 14.69 7.58 3.55
CA ARG A 55 14.27 8.65 4.48
C ARG A 55 13.23 9.59 3.86
N ASN A 56 13.45 10.02 2.63
CA ASN A 56 12.48 10.88 1.93
C ASN A 56 11.13 10.17 1.70
N MET A 57 11.13 8.85 1.49
CA MET A 57 9.90 8.07 1.35
C MET A 57 9.18 7.91 2.69
N GLU A 58 9.92 7.70 3.79
CA GLU A 58 9.39 7.62 5.15
C GLU A 58 8.70 8.93 5.55
N GLU A 59 9.34 10.08 5.33
CA GLU A 59 8.77 11.41 5.60
C GLU A 59 7.46 11.64 4.81
N LYS A 60 7.43 11.25 3.54
CA LYS A 60 6.21 11.34 2.71
C LYS A 60 5.11 10.43 3.22
N LEU A 61 5.44 9.21 3.64
CA LEU A 61 4.49 8.26 4.20
C LEU A 61 3.88 8.79 5.49
N GLU A 62 4.70 9.37 6.38
CA GLU A 62 4.24 9.99 7.62
C GLU A 62 3.26 11.14 7.34
N LEU A 63 3.60 12.00 6.37
CA LEU A 63 2.72 13.10 5.97
C LEU A 63 1.39 12.57 5.41
N MET A 64 1.42 11.57 4.53
CA MET A 64 0.21 10.93 4.00
C MET A 64 -0.65 10.33 5.12
N SER A 65 -0.05 9.60 6.05
CA SER A 65 -0.73 9.01 7.20
C SER A 65 -1.45 10.07 8.04
N LYS A 66 -0.78 11.18 8.32
CA LYS A 66 -1.37 12.32 9.05
C LYS A 66 -2.59 12.90 8.33
N TYR A 67 -2.54 13.06 7.00
CA TYR A 67 -3.67 13.57 6.24
C TYR A 67 -4.80 12.54 6.11
N SER A 68 -4.49 11.25 5.99
CA SER A 68 -5.49 10.18 6.01
C SER A 68 -6.27 10.18 7.33
N LEU A 69 -5.61 10.39 8.46
CA LEU A 69 -6.29 10.50 9.76
C LEU A 69 -7.23 11.72 9.81
N LYS A 70 -6.78 12.88 9.32
CA LYS A 70 -7.64 14.08 9.24
C LYS A 70 -8.87 13.85 8.36
N LEU A 71 -8.70 13.13 7.25
CA LEU A 71 -9.78 12.80 6.34
C LEU A 71 -10.83 11.90 7.02
N LEU A 72 -10.38 10.90 7.77
CA LEU A 72 -11.28 10.03 8.54
C LEU A 72 -12.09 10.84 9.57
N ASN A 73 -11.44 11.73 10.31
CA ASN A 73 -12.15 12.59 11.26
C ASN A 73 -13.19 13.47 10.58
N ALA A 74 -12.85 14.09 9.44
CA ALA A 74 -13.80 14.89 8.67
C ALA A 74 -14.98 14.04 8.16
N GLN A 75 -14.72 12.80 7.74
CA GLN A 75 -15.75 11.87 7.31
C GLN A 75 -16.72 11.53 8.45
N ASP A 76 -16.22 11.32 9.67
CA ASP A 76 -17.03 11.08 10.85
C ASP A 76 -17.90 12.31 11.20
N GLU A 77 -17.34 13.51 11.12
CA GLU A 77 -18.09 14.77 11.29
C GLU A 77 -19.21 14.91 10.25
N PHE A 78 -18.93 14.63 8.97
CA PHE A 78 -19.95 14.64 7.92
C PHE A 78 -21.03 13.58 8.14
N ALA A 79 -20.67 12.37 8.61
CA ALA A 79 -21.63 11.32 8.91
C ALA A 79 -22.56 11.71 10.07
N ALA A 80 -22.05 12.41 11.08
CA ALA A 80 -22.86 12.95 12.17
C ALA A 80 -23.82 14.03 11.68
N LEU A 81 -23.35 14.98 10.85
CA LEU A 81 -24.20 16.02 10.27
C LEU A 81 -25.31 15.44 9.38
N LEU A 82 -24.99 14.46 8.53
CA LEU A 82 -25.98 13.77 7.70
C LEU A 82 -27.02 13.00 8.52
N SER A 83 -26.58 12.38 9.62
CA SER A 83 -27.49 11.67 10.53
C SER A 83 -28.47 12.65 11.19
N GLN A 84 -27.97 13.81 11.63
CA GLN A 84 -28.81 14.86 12.19
C GLN A 84 -29.78 15.43 11.16
N GLU A 85 -29.32 15.74 9.95
CA GLU A 85 -30.17 16.26 8.87
C GLU A 85 -31.30 15.27 8.53
N LYS A 86 -30.98 13.97 8.49
CA LYS A 86 -31.98 12.91 8.31
C LYS A 86 -33.00 12.91 9.44
N GLU A 87 -32.57 12.96 10.70
CA GLU A 87 -33.47 13.00 11.85
C GLU A 87 -34.40 14.23 11.79
N ASP A 88 -33.84 15.40 11.51
CA ASP A 88 -34.59 16.65 11.40
C ASP A 88 -35.62 16.59 10.27
N THR A 89 -35.26 15.97 9.14
CA THR A 89 -36.17 15.71 8.01
C THR A 89 -37.33 14.79 8.42
N LEU A 90 -37.02 13.69 9.12
CA LEU A 90 -38.05 12.75 9.61
C LEU A 90 -39.02 13.44 10.56
N ARG A 91 -38.51 14.29 11.47
CA ARG A 91 -39.33 15.06 12.42
C ARG A 91 -40.27 16.01 11.69
N LEU A 92 -39.77 16.81 10.75
CA LEU A 92 -40.61 17.72 9.94
C LEU A 92 -41.70 16.97 9.17
N ALA A 93 -41.32 15.87 8.50
CA ALA A 93 -42.27 15.10 7.73
C ALA A 93 -43.37 14.47 8.61
N ALA A 94 -43.03 14.04 9.83
CA ALA A 94 -44.01 13.54 10.80
C ALA A 94 -45.03 14.62 11.21
N GLU A 95 -44.59 15.88 11.39
CA GLU A 95 -45.48 17.00 11.75
C GLU A 95 -46.52 17.31 10.66
N VAL A 96 -46.16 17.11 9.40
CA VAL A 96 -47.04 17.38 8.25
C VAL A 96 -47.75 16.12 7.73
N GLY A 97 -47.51 14.96 8.36
CA GLY A 97 -48.04 13.67 7.92
C GLY A 97 -47.54 13.22 6.54
N ALA A 98 -46.39 13.73 6.09
CA ALA A 98 -45.82 13.39 4.79
C ALA A 98 -44.96 12.12 4.89
N SER A 99 -45.02 11.27 3.87
CA SER A 99 -44.07 10.17 3.72
C SER A 99 -42.69 10.74 3.38
N THR A 100 -41.66 10.29 4.11
CA THR A 100 -40.26 10.69 3.90
C THR A 100 -39.58 9.94 2.75
N ASN A 101 -40.21 8.86 2.30
CA ASN A 101 -39.83 8.10 1.11
C ASN A 101 -40.96 8.20 0.08
N THR A 102 -40.67 8.85 -1.04
CA THR A 102 -41.53 8.81 -2.23
C THR A 102 -40.71 8.21 -3.36
N ASN A 103 -41.21 7.09 -3.92
CA ASN A 103 -40.59 6.41 -5.07
C ASN A 103 -39.09 6.08 -4.94
N GLY A 104 -38.62 5.76 -3.73
CA GLY A 104 -37.22 5.41 -3.48
C GLY A 104 -36.26 6.60 -3.37
N TYR A 105 -36.77 7.84 -3.47
CA TYR A 105 -36.02 9.04 -3.15
C TYR A 105 -36.26 9.43 -1.68
N VAL A 106 -35.17 9.66 -0.95
CA VAL A 106 -35.23 10.18 0.42
C VAL A 106 -35.40 11.69 0.33
N MET A 107 -36.48 12.21 0.91
CA MET A 107 -36.72 13.65 0.97
C MET A 107 -35.56 14.36 1.69
N SER A 108 -35.10 15.51 1.19
CA SER A 108 -34.11 16.33 1.90
C SER A 108 -34.78 17.22 2.93
N TYR A 109 -34.01 17.75 3.88
CA TYR A 109 -34.52 18.66 4.91
C TYR A 109 -35.19 19.90 4.29
N ALA A 110 -34.57 20.50 3.25
CA ALA A 110 -35.12 21.66 2.57
C ALA A 110 -36.50 21.41 1.95
N VAL A 111 -36.68 20.24 1.31
CA VAL A 111 -37.97 19.86 0.71
C VAL A 111 -39.01 19.55 1.79
N ALA A 112 -38.61 18.89 2.89
CA ALA A 112 -39.49 18.67 4.03
C ALA A 112 -39.95 20.00 4.66
N LEU A 113 -39.04 20.98 4.77
CA LEU A 113 -39.34 22.31 5.30
C LEU A 113 -40.30 23.08 4.39
N GLU A 114 -40.08 23.04 3.07
CA GLU A 114 -40.99 23.66 2.10
C GLU A 114 -42.41 23.07 2.19
N ASN A 115 -42.52 21.74 2.25
CA ASN A 115 -43.81 21.06 2.43
C ASN A 115 -44.51 21.44 3.74
N CYS A 116 -43.75 21.61 4.81
CA CYS A 116 -44.25 22.11 6.09
C CYS A 116 -44.80 23.53 5.98
N CYS A 117 -44.03 24.46 5.42
CA CYS A 117 -44.48 25.82 5.18
C CYS A 117 -45.75 25.86 4.32
N ASN A 118 -45.80 25.08 3.23
CA ASN A 118 -46.98 25.00 2.36
C ASN A 118 -48.21 24.46 3.12
N THR A 119 -48.04 23.46 3.99
CA THR A 119 -49.14 22.91 4.79
C THR A 119 -49.64 23.92 5.83
N LEU A 120 -48.74 24.68 6.45
CA LEU A 120 -49.09 25.75 7.38
C LEU A 120 -49.82 26.91 6.70
N LEU A 121 -49.43 27.27 5.47
CA LEU A 121 -50.07 28.34 4.69
C LEU A 121 -51.45 27.97 4.14
N ASN A 122 -51.69 26.67 3.87
CA ASN A 122 -52.95 26.17 3.31
C ASN A 122 -53.92 25.63 4.39
N LYS A 123 -53.59 25.79 5.68
CA LYS A 123 -54.48 25.48 6.80
C LYS A 123 -55.43 26.65 7.03
N ASP A 124 -56.59 26.61 6.39
CA ASP A 124 -57.80 27.36 6.75
C ASP A 124 -58.69 26.53 7.71
#